data_AF-A0A7Y4TIY7-F1
#
_entry.id   AF-A0A7Y4TIY7-F1
#
_cell.length_a   1.000
_cell.length_b   1.000
_cell.length_c   1.000
_cell.angle_alpha   90.00
_cell.angle_beta   90.00
_cell.angle_gamma   90.00
#
_symmetry.space_group_name_H-M   'P 1'
#
loop_
_entity.id
_entity.type
_entity.pdbx_description
1 polymer ?
#
loop_
_entity_poly.entity_id
_entity_poly.type
_entity_poly.pdbx_seq_one_letter_code
_entity_poly.pdbx_strand_id
1 'polypeptide(L)'
;MFCPSCGIEEVHSNQYCRGCGSDLRRVRNAIAAPDSITASAASARDEIGRAIAAKIRDTRSPAELSVVAEDVLPQIEKFLESPEEKRLRRMRTGMIISSVGLGAALGITGAWALMNDKDIIFLAGLGIVTLFIGLGFILNGYFLTVPISEAVDNAAAGDRQRELDATEYTKPELPQPSAQSFASSVTEHTTKHLEEEMISSRERSS
;
A
#
# COMPACT_ATOMS: atom_id res chain seq x y z
N MET A 1 -13.41 8.78 -10.53
CA MET A 1 -12.10 8.13 -10.74
C MET A 1 -11.30 8.99 -11.71
N PHE A 2 -10.00 9.17 -11.50
CA PHE A 2 -9.19 10.05 -12.36
C PHE A 2 -8.53 9.26 -13.50
N CYS A 3 -8.56 9.77 -14.73
CA CYS A 3 -7.84 9.19 -15.84
C CYS A 3 -6.35 9.60 -15.80
N PRO A 4 -5.39 8.66 -15.79
CA PRO A 4 -3.97 8.99 -15.73
C PRO A 4 -3.41 9.59 -17.03
N SER A 5 -4.08 9.39 -18.18
CA SER A 5 -3.60 9.90 -19.47
C SER A 5 -4.05 11.33 -19.77
N CYS A 6 -5.30 11.69 -19.46
CA CYS A 6 -5.85 13.01 -19.80
C CYS A 6 -6.29 13.84 -18.60
N GLY A 7 -6.25 13.28 -17.39
CA GLY A 7 -6.60 13.99 -16.16
C GLY A 7 -8.08 14.32 -16.00
N ILE A 8 -8.96 13.75 -16.83
CA ILE A 8 -10.41 13.96 -16.69
C ILE A 8 -10.94 13.06 -15.57
N GLU A 9 -11.80 13.63 -14.75
CA GLU A 9 -12.51 12.90 -13.71
C GLU A 9 -13.76 12.20 -14.29
N GLU A 10 -13.80 10.88 -14.15
CA GLU A 10 -14.91 10.03 -14.55
C GLU A 10 -15.75 9.65 -13.33
N VAL A 11 -16.97 10.17 -13.26
CA VAL A 11 -17.92 9.89 -12.17
C VAL A 11 -18.59 8.52 -12.36
N HIS A 12 -18.67 8.03 -13.60
CA HIS A 12 -19.33 6.77 -13.93
C HIS A 12 -18.35 5.59 -13.99
N SER A 13 -18.84 4.39 -13.71
CA SER A 13 -18.08 3.12 -13.75
C SER A 13 -17.79 2.62 -15.18
N ASN A 14 -17.42 3.51 -16.09
CA ASN A 14 -17.04 3.18 -17.46
C ASN A 14 -15.71 2.40 -17.50
N GLN A 15 -15.57 1.49 -18.45
CA GLN A 15 -14.34 0.69 -18.63
C GLN A 15 -13.23 1.50 -19.32
N TYR A 16 -13.59 2.54 -20.07
CA TYR A 16 -12.68 3.42 -20.78
C TYR A 16 -12.98 4.88 -20.45
N CYS A 17 -11.96 5.74 -20.52
CA CYS A 17 -12.11 7.18 -20.34
C CYS A 17 -12.82 7.80 -21.55
N ARG A 18 -13.82 8.66 -21.34
CA ARG A 18 -14.54 9.34 -22.43
C ARG A 18 -13.71 10.40 -23.14
N GLY A 19 -12.69 10.96 -22.47
CA GLY A 19 -11.84 12.00 -23.05
C GLY A 19 -10.78 11.46 -24.01
N CYS A 20 -10.09 10.39 -23.63
CA CYS A 20 -8.94 9.87 -24.41
C CYS A 20 -9.01 8.38 -24.74
N GLY A 21 -10.06 7.66 -24.32
CA GLY A 21 -10.21 6.22 -24.60
C GLY A 21 -9.32 5.29 -23.78
N SER A 22 -8.53 5.79 -22.83
CA SER A 22 -7.65 4.95 -22.01
C SER A 22 -8.44 3.92 -21.18
N ASP A 23 -7.93 2.69 -21.07
CA ASP A 23 -8.54 1.63 -20.24
C ASP A 23 -8.43 1.98 -18.74
N LEU A 24 -9.60 2.15 -18.10
CA LEU A 24 -9.73 2.45 -16.68
C LEU A 24 -9.84 1.20 -15.82
N ARG A 25 -9.94 -0.01 -16.40
CA ARG A 25 -9.98 -1.27 -15.65
C ARG A 25 -8.72 -1.45 -14.81
N ARG A 26 -7.54 -1.10 -15.33
CA ARG A 26 -6.27 -1.16 -14.58
C ARG A 26 -6.28 -0.24 -13.36
N VAL A 27 -6.74 1.00 -13.54
CA VAL A 27 -6.87 1.98 -12.45
C VAL A 27 -7.89 1.52 -11.42
N ARG A 28 -9.02 0.98 -11.86
CA ARG A 28 -10.04 0.42 -10.99
C ARG A 28 -9.52 -0.78 -10.20
N ASN A 29 -8.79 -1.69 -10.83
CA ASN A 29 -8.20 -2.84 -10.14
C ASN A 29 -7.15 -2.38 -9.13
N ALA A 30 -6.35 -1.36 -9.45
CA ALA A 30 -5.40 -0.77 -8.53
C ALA A 30 -6.06 -0.06 -7.34
N ILE A 31 -7.22 0.59 -7.55
CA ILE A 31 -8.00 1.23 -6.48
C ILE A 31 -8.80 0.22 -5.65
N ALA A 32 -9.33 -0.83 -6.29
CA ALA A 32 -10.12 -1.87 -5.64
C ALA A 32 -9.26 -2.85 -4.83
N ALA A 33 -7.99 -3.03 -5.21
CA ALA A 33 -6.98 -3.80 -4.50
C ALA A 33 -5.75 -2.93 -4.20
N PRO A 34 -5.87 -1.95 -3.28
CA PRO A 34 -4.74 -1.10 -2.89
C PRO A 34 -3.60 -1.89 -2.23
N ASP A 35 -3.87 -3.14 -1.84
CA ASP A 35 -2.90 -4.03 -1.21
C ASP A 35 -1.73 -4.43 -2.10
N SER A 36 -1.87 -4.31 -3.42
CA SER A 36 -0.73 -4.46 -4.33
C SER A 36 0.34 -3.37 -4.11
N ILE A 37 -0.06 -2.18 -3.63
CA ILE A 37 0.87 -1.08 -3.31
C ILE A 37 1.55 -1.33 -1.95
N THR A 38 0.86 -1.86 -0.94
CA THR A 38 1.49 -2.27 0.32
C THR A 38 2.36 -3.52 0.16
N ALA A 39 1.98 -4.47 -0.69
CA ALA A 39 2.83 -5.58 -1.08
C ALA A 39 4.07 -5.10 -1.86
N SER A 40 3.90 -4.12 -2.75
CA SER A 40 5.04 -3.48 -3.43
C SER A 40 5.92 -2.67 -2.48
N ALA A 41 5.36 -2.11 -1.41
CA ALA A 41 6.12 -1.43 -0.37
C ALA A 41 6.92 -2.42 0.47
N ALA A 42 6.37 -3.60 0.75
CA ALA A 42 7.10 -4.69 1.40
C ALA A 42 8.24 -5.22 0.51
N SER A 43 7.98 -5.46 -0.78
CA SER A 43 9.02 -5.87 -1.73
C SER A 43 10.07 -4.78 -1.96
N ALA A 44 9.66 -3.51 -2.03
CA ALA A 44 10.57 -2.38 -2.16
C ALA A 44 11.45 -2.22 -0.91
N ARG A 45 10.92 -2.45 0.30
CA ARG A 45 11.74 -2.47 1.53
C ARG A 45 12.78 -3.57 1.49
N ASP A 46 12.43 -4.75 1.01
CA ASP A 46 13.36 -5.87 0.84
C ASP A 46 14.45 -5.57 -0.20
N GLU A 47 14.09 -4.91 -1.30
CA GLU A 47 15.01 -4.54 -2.37
C GLU A 47 15.95 -3.41 -1.94
N ILE A 48 15.42 -2.39 -1.25
CA ILE A 48 16.21 -1.33 -0.62
C ILE A 48 17.14 -1.93 0.44
N GLY A 49 16.65 -2.84 1.29
CA GLY A 49 17.45 -3.54 2.30
C GLY A 49 18.62 -4.32 1.69
N ARG A 50 18.40 -5.04 0.58
CA ARG A 50 19.46 -5.74 -0.16
C ARG A 50 20.46 -4.77 -0.79
N ALA A 51 19.99 -3.69 -1.41
CA ALA A 51 20.86 -2.69 -2.01
C ALA A 51 21.76 -2.02 -0.97
N ILE A 52 21.22 -1.72 0.22
CA ILE A 52 21.97 -1.12 1.33
C ILE A 52 22.95 -2.13 1.93
N ALA A 53 22.55 -3.39 2.12
CA ALA A 53 23.45 -4.45 2.59
C ALA A 53 24.62 -4.68 1.63
N ALA A 54 24.36 -4.63 0.31
CA ALA A 54 25.41 -4.66 -0.71
C ALA A 54 26.32 -3.42 -0.61
N LYS A 55 25.73 -2.22 -0.43
CA LYS A 55 26.49 -0.98 -0.28
C LYS A 55 27.41 -0.99 0.94
N ILE A 56 26.93 -1.48 2.09
CA ILE A 56 27.70 -1.62 3.33
C ILE A 56 28.91 -2.53 3.10
N ARG A 57 28.73 -3.63 2.34
CA ARG A 57 29.81 -4.58 2.01
C ARG A 57 30.89 -3.96 1.12
N ASP A 58 30.52 -3.02 0.25
CA ASP A 58 31.45 -2.34 -0.65
C ASP A 58 32.20 -1.17 0.00
N THR A 59 31.63 -0.52 1.02
CA THR A 59 32.32 0.53 1.79
C THR A 59 33.43 -0.06 2.68
N ARG A 60 34.69 0.11 2.27
CA ARG A 60 35.88 -0.32 3.04
C ARG A 60 36.35 0.70 4.06
N SER A 61 35.86 1.94 4.03
CA SER A 61 36.33 3.00 4.93
C SER A 61 35.50 3.01 6.23
N PRO A 62 36.13 2.96 7.42
CA PRO A 62 35.42 2.95 8.69
C PRO A 62 34.71 4.28 9.00
N ALA A 63 35.19 5.39 8.42
CA ALA A 63 34.61 6.72 8.63
C ALA A 63 33.30 6.94 7.85
N GLU A 64 33.15 6.36 6.66
CA GLU A 64 31.87 6.42 5.93
C GLU A 64 30.82 5.49 6.54
N LEU A 65 31.26 4.36 7.11
CA LEU A 65 30.37 3.40 7.75
C LEU A 65 29.67 4.00 8.98
N SER A 66 30.37 4.82 9.77
CA SER A 66 29.79 5.46 10.96
C SER A 66 28.73 6.50 10.60
N VAL A 67 28.94 7.29 9.53
CA VAL A 67 27.97 8.27 9.06
C VAL A 67 26.68 7.59 8.57
N VAL A 68 26.82 6.51 7.79
CA VAL A 68 25.66 5.73 7.32
C VAL A 68 24.93 5.08 8.50
N ALA A 69 25.66 4.61 9.51
CA ALA A 69 25.07 3.98 10.69
C ALA A 69 24.34 4.97 11.61
N GLU A 70 24.81 6.21 11.75
CA GLU A 70 24.11 7.21 12.57
C GLU A 70 22.92 7.84 11.85
N ASP A 71 23.03 8.15 10.56
CA ASP A 71 22.01 8.94 9.86
C ASP A 71 20.92 8.08 9.19
N VAL A 72 21.29 6.94 8.62
CA VAL A 72 20.42 6.16 7.75
C VAL A 72 19.73 5.04 8.53
N LEU A 73 20.44 4.41 9.46
CA LEU A 73 19.96 3.32 10.29
C LEU A 73 18.67 3.66 11.07
N PRO A 74 18.53 4.84 11.73
CA PRO A 74 17.27 5.20 12.40
C PRO A 74 16.12 5.50 11.41
N GLN A 75 16.42 5.98 10.21
CA GLN A 75 15.39 6.18 9.18
C GLN A 75 14.90 4.83 8.64
N ILE A 76 15.82 3.91 8.36
CA ILE A 76 15.51 2.55 7.94
C ILE A 76 14.71 1.84 9.03
N GLU A 77 15.11 1.94 10.29
CA GLU A 77 14.38 1.31 11.40
C GLU A 77 12.93 1.84 11.48
N LYS A 78 12.74 3.15 11.27
CA LYS A 78 11.41 3.77 11.20
C LYS A 78 10.59 3.35 9.96
N PHE A 79 11.27 3.04 8.85
CA PHE A 79 10.63 2.52 7.63
C PHE A 79 10.35 1.03 7.68
N LEU A 80 11.21 0.25 8.34
CA LEU A 80 11.09 -1.21 8.49
C LEU A 80 10.20 -1.60 9.66
N GLU A 81 9.92 -0.70 10.62
CA GLU A 81 8.93 -0.95 11.65
C GLU A 81 7.59 -1.30 10.99
N SER A 82 7.20 -2.57 11.11
CA SER A 82 6.03 -3.08 10.44
C SER A 82 4.80 -2.35 10.99
N PRO A 83 3.79 -2.06 10.14
CA PRO A 83 2.56 -1.42 10.61
C PRO A 83 1.89 -2.24 11.74
N GLU A 84 2.08 -3.56 11.74
CA GLU A 84 1.65 -4.47 12.79
C GLU A 84 2.39 -4.25 14.12
N GLU A 85 3.72 -4.12 14.09
CA GLU A 85 4.50 -3.88 15.30
C GLU A 85 4.14 -2.53 15.92
N LYS A 86 3.94 -1.50 15.10
CA LYS A 86 3.48 -0.18 15.55
C LYS A 86 2.09 -0.24 16.18
N ARG A 87 1.19 -1.10 15.67
CA ARG A 87 -0.13 -1.36 16.27
C ARG A 87 0.00 -2.06 17.61
N LEU A 88 0.86 -3.08 17.68
CA LEU A 88 1.09 -3.85 18.90
C LEU A 88 1.70 -2.97 20.01
N ARG A 89 2.61 -2.05 19.66
CA ARG A 89 3.15 -1.05 20.59
C ARG A 89 2.07 -0.11 21.12
N ARG A 90 1.22 0.45 20.26
CA ARG A 90 0.10 1.31 20.70
C ARG A 90 -0.91 0.56 21.57
N MET A 91 -1.21 -0.70 21.24
CA MET A 91 -2.07 -1.55 22.08
C MET A 91 -1.44 -1.80 23.45
N ARG A 92 -0.14 -2.11 23.51
CA ARG A 92 0.57 -2.28 24.79
C ARG A 92 0.55 -0.99 25.63
N THR A 93 0.80 0.17 25.01
CA THR A 93 0.70 1.46 25.70
C THR A 93 -0.71 1.71 26.21
N GLY A 94 -1.74 1.51 25.38
CA GLY A 94 -3.14 1.66 25.78
C GLY A 94 -3.53 0.72 26.92
N MET A 95 -3.08 -0.54 26.87
CA MET A 95 -3.28 -1.53 27.92
C MET A 95 -2.66 -1.09 29.25
N ILE A 96 -1.41 -0.64 29.25
CA ILE A 96 -0.71 -0.16 30.46
C ILE A 96 -1.44 1.06 31.04
N ILE A 97 -1.84 2.04 30.22
CA ILE A 97 -2.54 3.24 30.70
C ILE A 97 -3.91 2.85 31.28
N SER A 98 -4.63 1.94 30.63
CA SER A 98 -5.94 1.47 31.10
C SER A 98 -5.85 0.70 32.42
N SER A 99 -4.80 -0.10 32.62
CA SER A 99 -4.61 -0.86 33.87
C SER A 99 -4.22 0.04 35.03
N VAL A 100 -3.39 1.06 34.79
CA VAL A 100 -3.07 2.09 35.78
C VAL A 100 -4.33 2.87 36.17
N GLY A 101 -5.14 3.29 35.19
CA GLY A 101 -6.41 3.99 35.45
C GLY A 101 -7.40 3.14 36.24
N LEU A 102 -7.53 1.85 35.88
CA LEU A 102 -8.39 0.91 36.61
C LEU A 102 -7.91 0.72 38.06
N GLY A 103 -6.62 0.50 38.27
CA GLY A 103 -6.03 0.33 39.59
C GLY A 103 -6.22 1.56 40.47
N ALA A 104 -6.01 2.76 39.90
CA ALA A 104 -6.27 4.01 40.60
C ALA A 104 -7.75 4.17 40.96
N ALA A 105 -8.66 3.94 40.01
CA ALA A 105 -10.10 4.05 40.25
C ALA A 105 -10.57 3.09 41.36
N LEU A 106 -10.16 1.82 41.31
CA LEU A 106 -10.53 0.82 42.31
C LEU A 106 -9.89 1.10 43.68
N GLY A 107 -8.60 1.46 43.70
CA GLY A 107 -7.88 1.75 44.94
C GLY A 107 -8.47 2.96 45.67
N ILE A 108 -8.76 4.04 44.94
CA ILE A 108 -9.34 5.25 45.52
C ILE A 108 -10.79 5.01 45.95
N THR A 109 -11.58 4.27 45.16
CA THR A 109 -12.95 3.90 45.54
C THR A 109 -12.96 3.02 46.80
N GLY A 110 -12.02 2.09 46.93
CA GLY A 110 -11.84 1.28 48.14
C GLY A 110 -11.44 2.12 49.36
N ALA A 111 -10.53 3.08 49.19
CA ALA A 111 -10.15 4.01 50.26
C ALA A 111 -11.34 4.89 50.68
N TRP A 112 -12.12 5.38 49.72
CA TRP A 112 -13.37 6.11 49.99
C TRP A 112 -14.34 5.28 50.82
N ALA A 113 -14.54 4.00 50.49
CA ALA A 113 -15.43 3.12 51.24
C ALA A 113 -14.97 2.88 52.69
N LEU A 114 -13.66 2.89 52.95
CA LEU A 114 -13.08 2.69 54.28
C LEU A 114 -13.09 3.98 55.12
N MET A 115 -12.80 5.13 54.52
CA MET A 115 -12.60 6.40 55.22
C MET A 115 -13.87 7.27 55.26
N ASN A 116 -14.84 7.02 54.37
CA ASN A 116 -16.10 7.76 54.21
C ASN A 116 -15.93 9.28 54.03
N ASP A 117 -14.78 9.70 53.51
CA ASP A 117 -14.45 11.09 53.25
C ASP A 117 -14.89 11.48 51.83
N LYS A 118 -15.73 12.50 51.71
CA LYS A 118 -16.39 12.88 50.45
C LYS A 118 -15.41 13.51 49.45
N ASP A 119 -14.30 14.04 49.91
CA ASP A 119 -13.33 14.72 49.04
C ASP A 119 -12.55 13.72 48.15
N ILE A 120 -12.47 12.46 48.58
CA ILE A 120 -11.75 11.38 47.87
C ILE A 120 -12.48 10.96 46.58
N ILE A 121 -13.79 11.21 46.47
CA ILE A 121 -14.59 10.79 45.31
C ILE A 121 -14.16 11.51 44.01
N PHE A 122 -13.72 12.76 44.11
CA PHE A 122 -13.20 13.52 42.96
C PHE A 122 -11.94 12.88 42.40
N LEU A 123 -11.08 12.34 43.27
CA LEU A 123 -9.85 11.68 42.86
C LEU A 123 -10.12 10.35 42.14
N ALA A 124 -11.17 9.62 42.55
CA ALA A 124 -11.61 8.41 41.85
C ALA A 124 -12.05 8.72 40.41
N GLY A 125 -12.70 9.87 40.20
CA GLY A 125 -13.07 10.37 38.87
C GLY A 125 -11.87 10.52 37.93
N LEU A 126 -10.72 10.96 38.44
CA LEU A 126 -9.48 11.09 37.64
C LEU A 126 -8.95 9.72 37.19
N GLY A 127 -9.03 8.71 38.06
CA GLY A 127 -8.73 7.31 37.70
C GLY A 127 -9.61 6.78 36.57
N ILE A 128 -10.91 7.10 36.61
CA ILE A 128 -11.86 6.71 35.56
C ILE A 128 -11.52 7.41 34.23
N VAL A 129 -11.18 8.70 34.25
CA VAL A 129 -10.79 9.43 33.03
C VAL A 129 -9.54 8.83 32.39
N THR A 130 -8.52 8.51 33.18
CA THR A 130 -7.29 7.88 32.67
C THR A 130 -7.54 6.49 32.11
N LEU A 131 -8.45 5.71 32.70
CA LEU A 131 -8.93 4.45 32.15
C LEU A 131 -9.55 4.63 30.76
N PHE A 132 -10.43 5.61 30.58
CA PHE A 132 -11.06 5.86 29.28
C PHE A 132 -10.08 6.37 28.23
N ILE A 133 -9.06 7.13 28.61
CA ILE A 133 -7.97 7.52 27.71
C ILE A 133 -7.23 6.26 27.23
N GLY A 134 -6.85 5.36 28.14
CA GLY A 134 -6.21 4.09 27.78
C GLY A 134 -7.09 3.22 26.87
N LEU A 135 -8.39 3.14 27.17
CA LEU A 135 -9.38 2.44 26.33
C LEU A 135 -9.46 3.05 24.93
N GLY A 136 -9.42 4.38 24.82
CA GLY A 136 -9.41 5.09 23.54
C GLY A 136 -8.23 4.71 22.66
N PHE A 137 -7.03 4.53 23.23
CA PHE A 137 -5.87 4.03 22.49
C PHE A 137 -6.06 2.59 22.00
N ILE A 138 -6.67 1.73 22.83
CA ILE A 138 -6.97 0.33 22.45
C ILE A 138 -8.01 0.31 21.32
N LEU A 139 -9.11 1.05 21.45
CA LEU A 139 -10.16 1.14 20.44
C LEU A 139 -9.64 1.73 19.14
N ASN A 140 -8.80 2.76 19.20
CA ASN A 140 -8.13 3.31 18.02
C ASN A 140 -7.24 2.24 17.35
N GLY A 141 -6.41 1.54 18.13
CA GLY A 141 -5.59 0.43 17.62
C GLY A 141 -6.40 -0.76 17.07
N TYR A 142 -7.63 -0.95 17.53
CA TYR A 142 -8.51 -2.01 17.07
C TYR A 142 -9.33 -1.62 15.83
N PHE A 143 -9.97 -0.46 15.82
CA PHE A 143 -10.90 -0.02 14.76
C PHE A 143 -10.23 0.73 13.60
N LEU A 144 -9.23 1.58 13.87
CA LEU A 144 -8.61 2.41 12.84
C LEU A 144 -7.45 1.71 12.13
N THR A 145 -6.88 0.68 12.76
CA THR A 145 -5.94 -0.20 12.06
C THR A 145 -6.79 -1.24 11.35
N VAL A 146 -7.09 -0.95 10.08
CA VAL A 146 -7.76 -1.87 9.15
C VAL A 146 -7.14 -3.25 9.39
N PRO A 147 -7.92 -4.24 9.89
CA PRO A 147 -7.41 -5.60 9.94
C PRO A 147 -6.99 -5.89 8.51
N ILE A 148 -5.73 -6.27 8.32
CA ILE A 148 -5.33 -7.04 7.15
C ILE A 148 -6.19 -8.30 7.31
N SER A 149 -7.43 -8.23 6.84
CA SER A 149 -8.36 -9.36 6.81
C SER A 149 -7.58 -10.35 6.02
N GLU A 150 -7.09 -11.39 6.72
CA GLU A 150 -6.37 -12.53 6.18
C GLU A 150 -5.79 -12.17 4.82
N ALA A 151 -4.54 -11.72 4.79
CA ALA A 151 -3.72 -12.07 3.65
C ALA A 151 -3.72 -13.61 3.62
N VAL A 152 -4.84 -14.15 3.11
CA VAL A 152 -5.11 -15.50 2.67
C VAL A 152 -3.80 -15.94 2.12
N ASP A 153 -3.23 -16.98 2.72
CA ASP A 153 -2.04 -17.72 2.34
C ASP A 153 -1.69 -17.57 0.84
N ASN A 154 -1.23 -16.39 0.45
CA ASN A 154 -0.78 -16.10 -0.90
C ASN A 154 0.65 -16.60 -1.04
N ALA A 155 1.20 -17.25 -0.01
CA ALA A 155 2.25 -18.24 -0.18
C ALA A 155 1.82 -19.28 -1.23
N ALA A 156 0.57 -19.77 -1.20
CA ALA A 156 0.07 -20.68 -2.23
C ALA A 156 -0.19 -20.01 -3.60
N ALA A 157 -0.55 -18.72 -3.61
CA ALA A 157 -0.70 -17.96 -4.86
C ALA A 157 0.66 -17.59 -5.48
N GLY A 158 1.67 -17.30 -4.66
CA GLY A 158 3.06 -17.07 -5.06
C GLY A 158 3.73 -18.34 -5.55
N ASP A 159 3.43 -19.49 -4.93
CA ASP A 159 3.86 -20.79 -5.45
C ASP A 159 3.20 -21.13 -6.79
N ARG A 160 1.91 -20.80 -6.98
CA ARG A 160 1.25 -20.92 -8.31
C ARG A 160 1.87 -19.99 -9.36
N GLN A 161 2.26 -18.77 -8.99
CA GLN A 161 2.96 -17.86 -9.91
C GLN A 161 4.35 -18.41 -10.26
N ARG A 162 5.09 -18.95 -9.27
CA ARG A 162 6.37 -19.65 -9.50
C ARG A 162 6.20 -20.90 -10.36
N GLU A 163 5.09 -21.62 -10.23
CA GLU A 163 4.79 -22.81 -11.02
C GLU A 163 4.44 -22.44 -12.47
N LEU A 164 3.74 -21.32 -12.69
CA LEU A 164 3.50 -20.74 -14.02
C LEU A 164 4.82 -20.23 -14.65
N ASP A 165 5.63 -19.49 -13.90
CA ASP A 165 6.93 -19.01 -14.38
C ASP A 165 7.94 -20.17 -14.63
N ALA A 166 7.83 -21.26 -13.87
CA ALA A 166 8.66 -22.46 -14.05
C ALA A 166 8.22 -23.32 -15.24
N THR A 167 6.91 -23.34 -15.56
CA THR A 167 6.39 -24.07 -16.72
C THR A 167 6.58 -23.31 -18.03
N GLU A 168 6.83 -22.00 -17.98
CA GLU A 168 7.04 -21.15 -19.16
C GLU A 168 8.53 -20.79 -19.42
N TYR A 169 9.48 -21.55 -18.87
CA TYR A 169 10.89 -21.52 -19.30
C TYR A 169 11.20 -22.49 -20.45
N THR A 170 10.18 -22.86 -21.23
CA THR A 170 10.44 -23.26 -22.63
C THR A 170 10.77 -21.95 -23.35
N LYS A 171 12.04 -21.54 -23.27
CA LYS A 171 12.63 -20.40 -23.99
C LYS A 171 11.90 -20.32 -25.34
N PRO A 172 11.00 -19.35 -25.57
CA PRO A 172 10.40 -19.21 -26.88
C PRO A 172 11.60 -18.94 -27.77
N GLU A 173 11.97 -19.95 -28.57
CA GLU A 173 12.82 -19.73 -29.72
C GLU A 173 12.01 -18.78 -30.57
N LEU A 174 12.23 -17.48 -30.34
CA LEU A 174 11.85 -16.44 -31.26
C LEU A 174 12.30 -16.97 -32.61
N PRO A 175 11.38 -17.28 -33.54
CA PRO A 175 11.76 -17.79 -34.84
C PRO A 175 12.79 -16.81 -35.37
N GLN A 176 14.01 -17.29 -35.56
CA GLN A 176 15.08 -16.44 -36.08
C GLN A 176 14.52 -15.80 -37.34
N PRO A 177 14.51 -14.46 -37.44
CA PRO A 177 13.93 -13.79 -38.59
C PRO A 177 14.66 -14.33 -39.82
N SER A 178 13.98 -15.16 -40.60
CA SER A 178 14.46 -15.57 -41.90
C SER A 178 14.57 -14.26 -42.68
N ALA A 179 15.76 -13.98 -43.18
CA ALA A 179 16.13 -12.71 -43.82
C ALA A 179 15.41 -12.46 -45.18
N GLN A 180 14.20 -12.99 -45.38
CA GLN A 180 13.55 -13.06 -46.68
C GLN A 180 12.08 -12.64 -46.74
N SER A 181 11.52 -12.06 -45.68
CA SER A 181 10.26 -11.31 -45.85
C SER A 181 10.34 -9.96 -45.16
N PHE A 182 10.64 -8.94 -45.97
CA PHE A 182 10.24 -7.58 -45.68
C PHE A 182 8.72 -7.57 -45.47
N ALA A 183 8.30 -7.66 -44.21
CA ALA A 183 6.92 -7.44 -43.84
C ALA A 183 6.57 -6.02 -44.28
N SER A 184 5.77 -5.91 -45.33
CA SER A 184 5.18 -4.65 -45.78
C SER A 184 4.47 -4.03 -44.59
N SER A 185 4.97 -2.86 -44.19
CA SER A 185 4.39 -2.00 -43.17
C SER A 185 2.87 -1.99 -43.29
N VAL A 186 2.19 -2.45 -42.23
CA VAL A 186 0.74 -2.34 -42.06
C VAL A 186 0.43 -0.88 -41.74
N THR A 187 0.64 0.00 -42.72
CA THR A 187 0.32 1.43 -42.65
C THR A 187 -0.47 1.93 -43.87
N GLU A 188 -0.74 1.12 -44.89
CA GLU A 188 -1.27 1.63 -46.17
C GLU A 188 -2.77 1.40 -46.45
N HIS A 189 -3.49 0.59 -45.67
CA HIS A 189 -4.88 0.26 -46.00
C HIS A 189 -5.97 1.11 -45.34
N THR A 190 -5.66 1.98 -44.37
CA THR A 190 -6.69 2.76 -43.65
C THR A 190 -6.92 4.17 -44.22
N THR A 191 -6.07 4.67 -45.12
CA THR A 191 -6.21 6.02 -45.70
C THR A 191 -7.04 6.09 -46.98
N LYS A 192 -7.34 4.97 -47.66
CA LYS A 192 -8.15 4.99 -48.89
C LYS A 192 -9.64 5.32 -48.66
N HIS A 193 -10.17 5.09 -47.45
CA HIS A 193 -11.58 5.35 -47.18
C HIS A 193 -11.93 6.84 -46.94
N LEU A 194 -10.94 7.72 -46.75
CA LEU A 194 -11.18 9.16 -46.58
C LEU A 194 -11.27 9.92 -47.92
N GLU A 195 -10.61 9.44 -48.99
CA GLU A 195 -10.63 10.09 -50.30
C GLU A 195 -11.98 9.89 -51.04
N GLU A 196 -12.58 8.69 -50.94
CA GLU A 196 -13.89 8.41 -51.55
C GLU A 196 -15.03 9.23 -50.92
N GLU A 197 -14.96 9.52 -49.61
CA GLU A 197 -15.98 10.32 -48.93
C GLU A 197 -15.90 11.82 -49.28
N MET A 198 -14.68 12.34 -49.54
CA MET A 198 -14.51 13.73 -49.99
C MET A 198 -14.95 13.96 -51.44
N ILE A 199 -14.88 12.96 -52.32
CA ILE A 199 -15.37 13.07 -53.70
C ILE A 199 -16.92 13.01 -53.73
N SER A 200 -17.53 12.09 -52.98
CA SER A 200 -18.99 11.93 -52.82
C SER A 200 -19.71 13.17 -52.24
N SER A 201 -19.03 13.93 -51.38
CA SER A 201 -19.59 15.14 -50.77
C SER A 201 -19.51 16.37 -51.70
N ARG A 202 -18.59 16.38 -52.67
CA ARG A 202 -18.43 17.49 -53.63
C ARG A 202 -19.45 17.46 -54.76
N GLU A 203 -19.85 16.27 -55.23
CA GLU A 203 -20.90 16.12 -56.27
C GLU A 203 -22.31 16.47 -55.78
N ARG A 204 -22.56 16.46 -54.46
CA ARG A 204 -23.87 16.82 -53.88
C ARG A 204 -24.10 18.32 -53.69
N SER A 205 -23.14 19.17 -54.07
CA SER A 205 -23.21 20.63 -53.89
C SER A 205 -23.20 21.42 -55.21
N SER A 206 -23.39 20.75 -56.34
CA SER A 206 -23.65 21.36 -57.66
C SER A 206 -25.07 21.02 -58.12
#